data_AF-A0A1E3BJC5-F1
#
_entry.id   AF-A0A1E3BJC5-F1
#
_cell.length_a   1.000
_cell.length_b   1.000
_cell.length_c   1.000
_cell.angle_alpha   90.00
_cell.angle_beta   90.00
_cell.angle_gamma   90.00
#
_symmetry.space_group_name_H-M   'P 1'
#
loop_
_entity.id
_entity.type
_entity.pdbx_description
1 polymer ?
#
loop_
_entity_poly.entity_id
_entity_poly.type
_entity_poly.pdbx_seq_one_letter_code
_entity_poly.pdbx_strand_id
1 'polypeptide(L)'
;MYGVRLDIVVKGIPGHAGITGNEQADEQAKKRARSTPQSNPPPARYAWARRTLKEEFWRRFQAFWTENAPQRYQDLSIGLDKRPHELSLPRATLGRLLAARSGHGDFAQYHERFGHEDAKLECSCGRPKAPHHFYYCRKGHKASPQPWGSRQVDGILRSKSGTRELHEWLQKSHFYCTICPAH
;
A
#
# COMPACT_ATOMS: atom_id res chain seq x y z
N MET A 1 56.23 -14.65 30.74
CA MET A 1 54.95 -15.34 31.01
C MET A 1 55.25 -16.82 31.11
N TYR A 2 55.12 -17.43 32.28
CA TYR A 2 55.29 -18.88 32.42
C TYR A 2 53.98 -19.57 32.05
N GLY A 3 53.96 -20.31 30.94
CA GLY A 3 52.84 -21.17 30.59
C GLY A 3 52.83 -22.38 31.52
N VAL A 4 51.78 -22.53 32.32
CA VAL A 4 51.56 -23.74 33.12
C VAL A 4 51.18 -24.86 32.16
N ARG A 5 52.05 -25.86 32.02
CA ARG A 5 51.72 -27.11 31.33
C ARG A 5 50.88 -27.96 32.29
N LEU A 6 49.61 -28.18 31.92
CA LEU A 6 48.73 -29.11 32.62
C LEU A 6 48.86 -30.48 31.96
N ASP A 7 49.50 -31.42 32.64
CA ASP A 7 49.50 -32.82 32.21
C ASP A 7 48.21 -33.50 32.70
N ILE A 8 47.33 -33.84 31.76
CA ILE A 8 46.01 -34.43 32.02
C ILE A 8 46.07 -35.93 31.71
N VAL A 9 45.66 -36.75 32.67
CA VAL A 9 45.53 -38.21 32.49
C VAL A 9 44.05 -38.58 32.54
N VAL A 10 43.55 -39.20 31.47
CA VAL A 10 42.16 -39.67 31.37
C VAL A 10 42.09 -41.12 31.83
N LYS A 11 41.16 -41.42 32.74
CA LYS A 11 40.87 -42.78 33.21
C LYS A 11 39.37 -43.05 33.07
N GLY A 12 39.02 -44.15 32.40
CA GLY A 12 37.64 -44.64 32.36
C GLY A 12 37.29 -45.36 33.65
N ILE A 13 36.12 -45.07 34.21
CA ILE A 13 35.65 -45.67 35.47
C ILE A 13 34.26 -46.27 35.19
N PRO A 14 33.98 -47.49 35.66
CA PRO A 14 32.64 -48.06 35.58
C PRO A 14 31.63 -47.26 36.40
N GLY A 15 30.39 -47.18 35.90
CA GLY A 15 29.28 -46.53 36.62
C GLY A 15 28.99 -47.24 37.95
N HIS A 16 28.50 -46.48 38.94
CA HIS A 16 28.11 -47.00 40.26
C HIS A 16 29.23 -47.68 41.06
N ALA A 17 30.48 -47.27 40.83
CA ALA A 17 31.65 -47.80 41.54
C ALA A 17 31.87 -47.20 42.95
N GLY A 18 30.93 -46.41 43.49
CA GLY A 18 31.07 -45.81 44.83
C GLY A 18 32.04 -44.61 44.89
N ILE A 19 32.51 -44.11 43.75
CA ILE A 19 33.46 -42.98 43.71
C ILE A 19 32.68 -41.68 43.86
N THR A 20 32.80 -41.07 45.03
CA THR A 20 32.03 -39.88 45.43
C THR A 20 32.03 -38.77 44.38
N GLY A 21 33.18 -38.45 43.77
CA GLY A 21 33.26 -37.40 42.74
C GLY A 21 32.51 -37.76 41.44
N ASN A 22 32.56 -39.02 41.02
CA ASN A 22 31.86 -39.50 39.82
C ASN A 22 30.34 -39.54 40.05
N GLU A 23 29.92 -39.98 41.24
CA GLU A 23 28.51 -40.03 41.62
C GLU A 23 27.92 -38.63 41.76
N GLN A 24 28.66 -37.68 42.33
CA GLN A 24 28.23 -36.28 42.37
C GLN A 24 28.10 -35.68 40.97
N ALA A 25 29.04 -35.97 40.07
CA ALA A 25 28.97 -35.53 38.68
C ALA A 25 27.76 -36.13 37.95
N ASP A 26 27.50 -37.42 38.13
CA ASP A 26 26.35 -38.13 37.54
C ASP A 26 25.01 -37.63 38.12
N GLU A 27 24.93 -37.42 39.43
CA GLU A 27 23.76 -36.84 40.11
C GLU A 27 23.47 -35.42 39.59
N GLN A 28 24.51 -34.61 39.38
CA GLN A 28 24.36 -33.27 38.79
C GLN A 28 23.91 -33.33 37.33
N ALA A 29 24.45 -34.26 36.54
CA ALA A 29 24.02 -34.49 35.16
C ALA A 29 22.55 -34.94 35.10
N LYS A 30 22.13 -35.86 35.97
CA LYS A 30 20.74 -36.31 36.12
C LYS A 30 19.81 -35.18 36.55
N LYS A 31 20.21 -34.34 37.50
CA LYS A 31 19.45 -33.15 37.92
C LYS A 31 19.23 -32.19 36.75
N ARG A 32 20.26 -31.93 35.95
CA ARG A 32 20.14 -31.09 34.74
C ARG A 32 19.30 -31.73 33.65
N ALA A 33 19.39 -33.05 33.46
CA ALA A 33 18.56 -33.77 32.49
C ALA A 33 17.08 -33.77 32.89
N ARG A 34 16.78 -33.79 34.19
CA ARG A 34 15.41 -33.76 34.75
C ARG A 34 14.81 -32.36 34.84
N SER A 35 15.63 -31.31 34.86
CA SER A 35 15.10 -29.95 34.81
C SER A 35 14.49 -29.66 33.44
N THR A 36 13.18 -29.40 33.41
CA THR A 36 12.47 -28.94 32.21
C THR A 36 13.16 -27.69 31.68
N PRO A 37 13.56 -27.63 30.39
CA PRO A 37 14.00 -26.38 29.80
C PRO A 37 12.94 -25.30 30.04
N GLN A 38 13.34 -24.07 30.37
CA GLN A 38 12.43 -22.93 30.31
C GLN A 38 11.79 -22.94 28.92
N SER A 39 10.53 -23.37 28.85
CA SER A 39 9.74 -23.40 27.64
C SER A 39 9.39 -21.95 27.31
N ASN A 40 10.31 -21.25 26.65
CA ASN A 40 9.89 -20.12 25.83
C ASN A 40 8.86 -20.67 24.84
N PRO A 41 7.68 -20.04 24.69
CA PRO A 41 6.75 -20.46 23.66
C PRO A 41 7.52 -20.52 22.34
N PRO A 42 7.34 -21.59 21.54
CA PRO A 42 8.07 -21.76 20.31
C PRO A 42 7.93 -20.46 19.51
N PRO A 43 9.03 -19.90 18.96
CA PRO A 43 8.97 -18.64 18.25
C PRO A 43 7.87 -18.75 17.22
N ALA A 44 6.93 -17.79 17.26
CA ALA A 44 5.79 -17.77 16.38
C ALA A 44 6.30 -17.99 14.95
N ARG A 45 5.79 -19.02 14.26
CA ARG A 45 6.22 -19.34 12.88
C ARG A 45 6.13 -18.04 12.08
N TYR A 46 7.22 -17.64 11.43
CA TYR A 46 7.33 -16.37 10.72
C TYR A 46 6.10 -16.03 9.86
N ALA A 47 5.56 -17.03 9.16
CA ALA A 47 4.35 -16.88 8.35
C ALA A 47 3.10 -16.46 9.15
N TRP A 48 2.92 -16.99 10.36
CA TRP A 48 1.83 -16.61 11.27
C TRP A 48 2.02 -15.18 11.76
N ALA A 49 3.22 -14.84 12.27
CA ALA A 49 3.52 -13.49 12.75
C ALA A 49 3.29 -12.44 11.65
N ARG A 50 3.74 -12.73 10.42
CA ARG A 50 3.54 -11.87 9.25
C ARG A 50 2.06 -11.70 8.89
N ARG A 51 1.25 -12.76 8.98
CA ARG A 51 -0.21 -12.69 8.74
C ARG A 51 -0.88 -11.82 9.80
N THR A 52 -0.60 -12.04 11.07
CA THR A 52 -1.17 -11.28 12.18
C THR A 52 -0.84 -9.79 12.09
N LEU A 53 0.42 -9.44 11.82
CA LEU A 53 0.82 -8.05 11.63
C LEU A 53 0.10 -7.39 10.44
N LYS A 54 -0.09 -8.12 9.35
CA LYS A 54 -0.81 -7.62 8.16
C LYS A 54 -2.29 -7.40 8.45
N GLU A 55 -2.94 -8.31 9.16
CA GLU A 55 -4.35 -8.19 9.57
C GLU A 55 -4.54 -6.98 10.50
N GLU A 56 -3.67 -6.82 11.50
CA GLU A 56 -3.71 -5.68 12.40
C GLU A 56 -3.45 -4.35 11.68
N PHE A 57 -2.48 -4.32 10.76
CA PHE A 57 -2.24 -3.16 9.91
C PHE A 57 -3.50 -2.76 9.13
N TRP A 58 -4.15 -3.71 8.45
CA TRP A 58 -5.34 -3.40 7.66
C TRP A 58 -6.50 -2.94 8.52
N ARG A 59 -6.69 -3.53 9.72
CA ARG A 59 -7.71 -3.11 10.67
C ARG A 59 -7.50 -1.66 11.11
N ARG A 60 -6.27 -1.30 11.52
CA ARG A 60 -5.92 0.06 11.92
C ARG A 60 -6.04 1.04 10.75
N PHE A 61 -5.56 0.65 9.58
CA PHE A 61 -5.63 1.49 8.39
C PHE A 61 -7.08 1.76 7.97
N GLN A 62 -7.98 0.78 8.11
CA GLN A 62 -9.39 0.97 7.83
C GLN A 62 -10.07 1.92 8.82
N ALA A 63 -9.75 1.85 10.10
CA ALA A 63 -10.22 2.82 11.09
C ALA A 63 -9.71 4.23 10.77
N PHE A 64 -8.39 4.36 10.55
CA PHE A 64 -7.76 5.62 10.16
C PHE A 64 -8.40 6.22 8.91
N TRP A 65 -8.63 5.42 7.86
CA TRP A 65 -9.24 5.91 6.63
C TRP A 65 -10.67 6.38 6.82
N THR A 66 -11.48 5.66 7.59
CA THR A 66 -12.86 6.08 7.90
C THR A 66 -12.89 7.46 8.57
N GLU A 67 -11.92 7.74 9.44
CA GLU A 67 -11.82 9.00 10.19
C GLU A 67 -11.14 10.13 9.39
N ASN A 68 -10.16 9.81 8.54
CA ASN A 68 -9.24 10.78 7.94
C ASN A 68 -9.31 10.85 6.41
N ALA A 69 -10.23 10.14 5.76
CA ALA A 69 -10.37 10.18 4.30
C ALA A 69 -10.54 11.64 3.82
N PRO A 70 -9.86 12.05 2.73
CA PRO A 70 -10.08 13.36 2.15
C PRO A 70 -11.55 13.56 1.78
N GLN A 71 -12.09 14.77 1.98
CA GLN A 71 -13.50 15.07 1.72
C GLN A 71 -13.95 14.64 0.32
N ARG A 72 -13.13 14.87 -0.72
CA ARG A 72 -13.42 14.41 -2.08
C ARG A 72 -13.62 12.90 -2.20
N TYR A 73 -12.87 12.09 -1.45
CA TYR A 73 -13.05 10.63 -1.46
C TYR A 73 -14.30 10.21 -0.67
N GLN A 74 -14.68 10.95 0.37
CA GLN A 74 -15.93 10.78 1.09
C GLN A 74 -17.13 11.12 0.19
N ASP A 75 -17.09 12.26 -0.49
CA ASP A 75 -18.12 12.73 -1.43
C ASP A 75 -18.32 11.72 -2.57
N LEU A 76 -17.21 11.21 -3.12
CA LEU A 76 -17.24 10.16 -4.15
C LEU A 76 -17.61 8.77 -3.59
N SER A 77 -17.74 8.62 -2.27
CA SER A 77 -18.00 7.35 -1.59
C SER A 77 -17.03 6.22 -2.03
N ILE A 78 -15.75 6.57 -2.19
CA ILE A 78 -14.69 5.62 -2.54
C ILE A 78 -14.12 5.05 -1.24
N GLY A 79 -14.42 3.77 -0.99
CA GLY A 79 -13.90 3.04 0.15
C GLY A 79 -12.49 2.48 -0.07
N LEU A 80 -11.90 1.93 0.98
CA LEU A 80 -10.69 1.13 0.85
C LEU A 80 -11.00 -0.20 0.17
N ASP A 81 -10.25 -0.47 -0.90
CA ASP A 81 -10.19 -1.78 -1.53
C ASP A 81 -8.73 -2.25 -1.54
N LYS A 82 -8.50 -3.53 -1.26
CA LYS A 82 -7.18 -4.16 -1.36
C LYS A 82 -6.74 -4.33 -2.81
N ARG A 83 -7.70 -4.41 -3.75
CA ARG A 83 -7.47 -4.60 -5.18
C ARG A 83 -8.43 -3.72 -6.00
N PRO A 84 -8.26 -2.39 -5.91
CA PRO A 84 -9.17 -1.46 -6.57
C PRO A 84 -9.18 -1.67 -8.08
N HIS A 85 -10.37 -1.58 -8.69
CA HIS A 85 -10.56 -1.89 -10.11
C HIS A 85 -9.80 -0.94 -11.04
N GLU A 86 -9.57 0.32 -10.64
CA GLU A 86 -8.83 1.28 -11.47
C GLU A 86 -7.39 0.84 -11.75
N LEU A 87 -6.82 -0.09 -10.98
CA LEU A 87 -5.48 -0.63 -11.26
C LEU A 87 -5.41 -1.44 -12.56
N SER A 88 -6.55 -1.82 -13.15
CA SER A 88 -6.58 -2.41 -14.48
C SER A 88 -6.47 -1.37 -15.61
N LEU A 89 -6.52 -0.07 -15.31
CA LEU A 89 -6.44 0.99 -16.31
C LEU A 89 -4.99 1.24 -16.73
N PRO A 90 -4.76 1.64 -18.00
CA PRO A 90 -3.45 2.11 -18.42
C PRO A 90 -2.95 3.29 -17.58
N ARG A 91 -1.63 3.34 -17.33
CA ARG A 91 -0.99 4.32 -16.43
C ARG A 91 -1.39 5.76 -16.73
N ALA A 92 -1.47 6.15 -18.00
CA ALA A 92 -1.86 7.50 -18.40
C ALA A 92 -3.28 7.85 -17.95
N THR A 93 -4.24 6.93 -18.13
CA THR A 93 -5.63 7.14 -17.69
C THR A 93 -5.75 7.08 -16.17
N LEU A 94 -5.05 6.13 -15.53
CA LEU A 94 -5.02 6.03 -14.07
C LEU A 94 -4.56 7.35 -13.42
N GLY A 95 -3.49 7.95 -13.93
CA GLY A 95 -3.00 9.25 -13.43
C GLY A 95 -4.05 10.35 -13.53
N ARG A 96 -4.77 10.45 -14.67
CA ARG A 96 -5.84 11.44 -14.86
C ARG A 96 -7.04 11.19 -13.95
N LEU A 97 -7.42 9.93 -13.76
CA LEU A 97 -8.50 9.53 -12.86
C LEU A 97 -8.16 9.90 -11.41
N LEU A 98 -6.96 9.58 -10.94
CA LEU A 98 -6.51 9.91 -9.58
C LEU A 98 -6.41 11.42 -9.37
N ALA A 99 -5.94 12.16 -10.38
CA ALA A 99 -5.94 13.63 -10.34
C ALA A 99 -7.36 14.20 -10.23
N ALA A 100 -8.30 13.68 -11.03
CA ALA A 100 -9.70 14.10 -10.98
C ALA A 100 -10.35 13.84 -9.61
N ARG A 101 -10.10 12.66 -9.01
CA ARG A 101 -10.63 12.27 -7.70
C ARG A 101 -10.03 13.08 -6.56
N SER A 102 -8.71 13.24 -6.56
CA SER A 102 -7.99 13.92 -5.50
C SER A 102 -8.03 15.45 -5.61
N GLY A 103 -8.35 15.97 -6.80
CA GLY A 103 -8.20 17.40 -7.13
C GLY A 103 -6.74 17.84 -7.27
N HIS A 104 -5.79 16.92 -7.18
CA HIS A 104 -4.36 17.20 -7.29
C HIS A 104 -3.86 16.80 -8.68
N GLY A 105 -3.61 17.79 -9.51
CA GLY A 105 -3.10 17.61 -10.87
C GLY A 105 -2.84 18.95 -11.53
N ASP A 106 -2.61 18.90 -12.84
CA ASP A 106 -2.49 20.08 -13.70
C ASP A 106 -3.85 20.77 -13.88
N PHE A 107 -4.27 21.49 -12.84
CA PHE A 107 -5.50 22.26 -12.77
C PHE A 107 -5.19 23.70 -12.42
N ALA A 108 -6.01 24.64 -12.92
CA ALA A 108 -5.82 26.07 -12.71
C ALA A 108 -5.66 26.41 -11.23
N GLN A 109 -6.57 25.91 -10.39
CA GLN A 109 -6.55 26.14 -8.93
C GLN A 109 -5.23 25.73 -8.26
N TYR A 110 -4.58 24.65 -8.73
CA TYR A 110 -3.30 24.22 -8.17
C TYR A 110 -2.19 25.20 -8.57
N HIS A 111 -2.08 25.52 -9.86
CA HIS A 111 -1.05 26.43 -10.35
C HIS A 111 -1.20 27.85 -9.80
N GLU A 112 -2.43 28.35 -9.66
CA GLU A 112 -2.74 29.63 -9.03
C GLU A 112 -2.31 29.65 -7.55
N ARG A 113 -2.63 28.60 -6.79
CA ARG A 113 -2.26 28.50 -5.37
C ARG A 113 -0.75 28.54 -5.15
N PHE A 114 0.02 27.97 -6.07
CA PHE A 114 1.48 27.86 -5.97
C PHE A 114 2.25 28.89 -6.81
N GLY A 115 1.56 29.81 -7.50
CA GLY A 115 2.18 30.89 -8.26
C GLY A 115 3.01 30.43 -9.46
N HIS A 116 2.60 29.38 -10.15
CA HIS A 116 3.31 28.91 -11.35
C HIS A 116 2.97 29.79 -12.57
N GLU A 117 3.88 30.67 -12.99
CA GLU A 117 3.66 31.66 -14.05
C GLU A 117 3.56 31.07 -15.47
N ASP A 118 4.35 30.04 -15.76
CA ASP A 118 4.37 29.43 -17.10
C ASP A 118 3.17 28.51 -17.37
N ALA A 119 2.35 28.23 -16.35
CA ALA A 119 1.33 27.20 -16.39
C ALA A 119 0.19 27.51 -17.36
N LYS A 120 -0.14 26.52 -18.21
CA LYS A 120 -1.35 26.58 -19.05
C LYS A 120 -2.59 26.32 -18.19
N LEU A 121 -3.17 27.38 -17.64
CA LEU A 121 -4.35 27.32 -16.75
C LEU A 121 -5.64 26.97 -17.50
N GLU A 122 -5.72 27.28 -18.79
CA GLU A 122 -6.93 27.09 -19.58
C GLU A 122 -6.84 25.90 -20.52
N CYS A 123 -7.98 25.26 -20.75
CA CYS A 123 -8.19 24.34 -21.85
C CYS A 123 -8.32 25.13 -23.16
N SER A 124 -8.04 24.51 -24.31
CA SER A 124 -8.26 25.14 -25.62
C SER A 124 -9.73 25.54 -25.87
N CYS A 125 -10.68 25.09 -25.05
CA CYS A 125 -12.05 25.55 -25.09
C CYS A 125 -12.28 26.91 -24.39
N GLY A 126 -11.24 27.51 -23.81
CA GLY A 126 -11.29 28.80 -23.10
C GLY A 126 -11.89 28.72 -21.69
N ARG A 127 -11.84 27.55 -21.03
CA ARG A 127 -12.26 27.42 -19.62
C ARG A 127 -11.08 26.97 -18.76
N PRO A 128 -11.06 27.34 -17.47
CA PRO A 128 -10.04 26.87 -16.54
C PRO A 128 -10.00 25.34 -16.47
N LYS A 129 -8.79 24.79 -16.43
CA LYS A 129 -8.58 23.36 -16.17
C LYS A 129 -9.04 23.05 -14.76
N ALA A 130 -9.98 22.12 -14.65
CA ALA A 130 -10.54 21.69 -13.38
C ALA A 130 -10.69 20.15 -13.36
N PRO A 131 -10.81 19.54 -12.18
CA PRO A 131 -10.76 18.08 -12.04
C PRO A 131 -11.82 17.34 -12.86
N HIS A 132 -12.99 17.96 -13.07
CA HIS A 132 -14.12 17.39 -13.79
C HIS A 132 -14.28 17.98 -15.21
N HIS A 133 -13.29 18.73 -15.71
CA HIS A 133 -13.40 19.49 -16.96
C HIS A 133 -13.75 18.63 -18.18
N PHE A 134 -13.23 17.40 -18.25
CA PHE A 134 -13.56 16.43 -19.30
C PHE A 134 -15.08 16.20 -19.43
N TYR A 135 -15.83 16.34 -18.33
CA TYR A 135 -17.27 16.10 -18.30
C TYR A 135 -18.05 17.14 -19.08
N TYR A 136 -17.68 18.43 -18.99
CA TYR A 136 -18.43 19.56 -19.56
C TYR A 136 -17.69 20.33 -20.66
N CYS A 137 -16.53 19.85 -21.11
CA CYS A 137 -15.77 20.52 -22.17
C CYS A 137 -16.45 20.40 -23.53
N ARG A 138 -16.93 21.52 -24.08
CA ARG A 138 -17.58 21.59 -25.41
C ARG A 138 -16.70 21.03 -26.54
N LYS A 139 -15.39 21.30 -26.53
CA LYS A 139 -14.47 20.75 -27.56
C LYS A 139 -14.30 19.24 -27.41
N GLY A 140 -14.26 18.73 -26.18
CA GLY A 140 -14.26 17.29 -25.90
C GLY A 140 -15.52 16.61 -26.43
N HIS A 141 -16.70 17.19 -26.15
CA HIS A 141 -17.99 16.69 -26.66
C HIS A 141 -18.04 16.63 -28.19
N LYS A 142 -17.50 17.67 -28.85
CA LYS A 142 -17.42 17.73 -30.31
C LYS A 142 -16.45 16.69 -30.89
N ALA A 143 -15.35 16.40 -30.20
CA ALA A 143 -14.36 15.41 -30.65
C ALA A 143 -14.86 13.97 -30.51
N SER A 144 -15.61 13.67 -29.44
CA SER A 144 -16.25 12.36 -29.29
C SER A 144 -17.49 12.48 -28.39
N PRO A 145 -18.66 11.98 -28.84
CA PRO A 145 -19.84 11.89 -27.98
C PRO A 145 -19.54 11.10 -26.71
N GLN A 146 -20.11 11.57 -25.62
CA GLN A 146 -19.82 11.04 -24.31
C GLN A 146 -20.62 9.76 -24.02
N PRO A 147 -19.98 8.65 -23.61
CA PRO A 147 -20.65 7.36 -23.45
C PRO A 147 -21.46 7.21 -22.15
N TRP A 148 -21.53 8.23 -21.30
CA TRP A 148 -22.07 8.09 -19.94
C TRP A 148 -23.57 8.37 -19.79
N GLY A 149 -24.28 8.77 -20.86
CA GLY A 149 -25.72 9.01 -20.81
C GLY A 149 -26.14 9.98 -19.70
N SER A 150 -27.05 9.55 -18.82
CA SER A 150 -27.53 10.33 -17.66
C SER A 150 -26.64 10.22 -16.41
N ARG A 151 -25.51 9.51 -16.48
CA ARG A 151 -24.63 9.30 -15.33
C ARG A 151 -23.95 10.61 -14.90
N GLN A 152 -24.00 10.88 -13.61
CA GLN A 152 -23.29 12.00 -12.99
C GLN A 152 -21.78 11.75 -12.98
N VAL A 153 -21.01 12.83 -12.94
CA VAL A 153 -19.54 12.76 -13.01
C VAL A 153 -18.93 11.90 -11.90
N ASP A 154 -19.50 11.94 -10.70
CA ASP A 154 -19.04 11.12 -9.57
C ASP A 154 -19.20 9.63 -9.84
N GLY A 155 -20.30 9.24 -10.50
CA GLY A 155 -20.51 7.87 -10.94
C GLY A 155 -19.47 7.41 -11.96
N ILE A 156 -18.98 8.31 -12.82
CA ILE A 156 -17.90 8.04 -13.76
C ILE A 156 -16.59 7.82 -13.01
N LEU A 157 -16.27 8.71 -12.07
CA LEU A 157 -15.02 8.66 -11.32
C LEU A 157 -14.96 7.48 -10.34
N ARG A 158 -16.09 7.05 -9.76
CA ARG A 158 -16.14 5.99 -8.76
C ARG A 158 -16.23 4.58 -9.35
N SER A 159 -17.06 4.36 -10.36
CA SER A 159 -17.47 3.02 -10.77
C SER A 159 -16.50 2.34 -11.74
N LYS A 160 -16.48 1.00 -11.74
CA LYS A 160 -15.69 0.21 -12.71
C LYS A 160 -16.11 0.44 -14.15
N SER A 161 -17.42 0.46 -14.43
CA SER A 161 -17.93 0.77 -15.76
C SER A 161 -17.60 2.20 -16.17
N GLY A 162 -17.79 3.17 -15.26
CA GLY A 162 -17.51 4.59 -15.50
C GLY A 162 -16.04 4.88 -15.79
N THR A 163 -15.13 4.31 -15.01
CA THR A 163 -13.69 4.50 -15.23
C THR A 163 -13.21 3.84 -16.54
N ARG A 164 -13.83 2.73 -16.95
CA ARG A 164 -13.59 2.11 -18.26
C ARG A 164 -14.14 2.98 -19.41
N GLU A 165 -15.37 3.46 -19.29
CA GLU A 165 -15.98 4.38 -20.27
C GLU A 165 -15.15 5.67 -20.41
N LEU A 166 -14.65 6.21 -19.29
CA LEU A 166 -13.72 7.34 -19.28
C LEU A 166 -12.45 7.00 -20.06
N HIS A 167 -11.84 5.85 -19.82
CA HIS A 167 -10.67 5.42 -20.57
C HIS A 167 -10.92 5.38 -22.08
N GLU A 168 -11.99 4.68 -22.50
CA GLU A 168 -12.35 4.55 -23.91
C GLU A 168 -12.63 5.91 -24.56
N TRP A 169 -13.34 6.79 -23.87
CA TRP A 169 -13.61 8.13 -24.36
C TRP A 169 -12.33 8.98 -24.47
N LEU A 170 -11.41 8.88 -23.52
CA LEU A 170 -10.12 9.58 -23.57
C LEU A 170 -9.26 9.12 -24.75
N GLN A 171 -9.31 7.82 -25.09
CA GLN A 171 -8.62 7.30 -26.27
C GLN A 171 -9.22 7.86 -27.56
N LYS A 172 -10.55 7.86 -27.69
CA LYS A 172 -11.24 8.33 -28.91
C LYS A 172 -11.16 9.84 -29.11
N SER A 173 -11.30 10.61 -28.04
CA SER A 173 -11.32 12.08 -28.10
C SER A 173 -9.93 12.71 -28.12
N HIS A 174 -8.88 11.95 -27.76
CA HIS A 174 -7.54 12.47 -27.50
C HIS A 174 -7.53 13.67 -26.53
N PHE A 175 -8.48 13.71 -25.59
CA PHE A 175 -8.79 14.90 -24.79
C PHE A 175 -7.56 15.53 -24.12
N TYR A 176 -6.80 14.74 -23.36
CA TYR A 176 -5.61 15.22 -22.64
C TYR A 176 -4.34 15.30 -23.52
N CYS A 177 -4.46 15.08 -24.83
CA CYS A 177 -3.36 15.20 -25.78
C CYS A 177 -3.52 16.43 -26.68
N THR A 178 -4.72 16.67 -27.21
CA THR A 178 -4.96 17.71 -28.23
C THR A 178 -5.89 18.82 -27.77
N ILE A 179 -6.81 18.53 -26.85
CA ILE A 179 -7.88 19.48 -26.46
C ILE A 179 -7.52 20.23 -25.18
N CYS A 180 -7.14 19.47 -24.15
CA CYS A 180 -6.80 19.96 -22.82
C CYS A 180 -5.46 19.31 -22.39
N PRO A 181 -4.35 19.59 -23.11
CA PRO A 181 -3.07 18.98 -22.79
C PRO A 181 -2.60 19.36 -21.39
N ALA A 182 -1.74 18.52 -20.81
CA ALA A 182 -1.02 18.93 -19.62
C ALA A 182 -0.19 20.20 -19.89
N HIS A 183 0.10 20.95 -18.84
CA HIS A 183 1.14 21.97 -18.91
C HIS A 183 2.45 21.39 -19.46
#